data_AF-A0A519H3Z2-F1
#
_entry.id   AF-A0A519H3Z2-F1
#
_cell.length_a   1.000
_cell.length_b   1.000
_cell.length_c   1.000
_cell.angle_alpha   90.00
_cell.angle_beta   90.00
_cell.angle_gamma   90.00
#
_symmetry.space_group_name_H-M   'P 1'
#
loop_
_entity.id
_entity.type
_entity.pdbx_description
1 polymer ?
#
loop_
_entity_poly.entity_id
_entity_poly.type
_entity_poly.pdbx_seq_one_letter_code
_entity_poly.pdbx_strand_id
1 'polypeptide(L)'
;MTTAAPPRPRIGVLTHLGAIAQLAALGIAGAVAFTILLTLLSVGIGLVPVLGIGLLFLVAFVYALWATAWIEYERVDGLYGYGLPALRTRSSGQPGFGGWLRTLWRQFTDGPQWRGVSSAAISTVLGWFVLPAVAWLVAGIGLLFAPLTDVARLPWVDLDLPAGWAVVLGVLSILA
;
A
#
# COMPACT_ATOMS: atom_id res chain seq x y z
N MET A 1 -25.05 36.87 -14.91
CA MET A 1 -23.76 36.34 -15.37
C MET A 1 -23.71 34.86 -15.01
N THR A 2 -23.88 33.96 -15.97
CA THR A 2 -23.85 32.51 -15.77
C THR A 2 -22.43 32.01 -16.01
N THR A 3 -21.68 31.76 -14.93
CA THR A 3 -20.34 31.16 -15.02
C THR A 3 -20.46 29.75 -15.56
N ALA A 4 -20.01 29.53 -16.80
CA ALA A 4 -19.93 28.19 -17.37
C ALA A 4 -18.99 27.33 -16.51
N ALA A 5 -19.47 26.17 -16.06
CA ALA A 5 -18.65 25.23 -15.31
C ALA A 5 -17.49 24.75 -16.20
N PRO A 6 -16.25 24.67 -15.69
CA PRO A 6 -15.13 24.20 -16.48
C PRO A 6 -15.38 22.76 -16.97
N PRO A 7 -14.95 22.41 -18.19
CA PRO A 7 -15.14 21.07 -18.74
C PRO A 7 -14.43 20.05 -17.84
N ARG A 8 -15.16 18.99 -17.46
CA ARG A 8 -14.58 17.89 -16.67
C ARG A 8 -13.53 17.17 -17.50
N PRO A 9 -12.28 17.01 -17.00
CA PRO A 9 -11.27 16.25 -17.73
C PRO A 9 -11.73 14.80 -17.89
N ARG A 10 -11.67 14.29 -19.12
CA ARG A 10 -11.92 12.86 -19.39
C ARG A 10 -10.71 12.07 -18.93
N ILE A 11 -10.87 11.28 -17.88
CA ILE A 11 -9.82 10.37 -17.41
C ILE A 11 -9.69 9.24 -18.45
N GLY A 12 -8.49 9.08 -19.00
CA GLY A 12 -8.23 8.05 -20.01
C GLY A 12 -8.11 6.66 -19.40
N VAL A 13 -8.37 5.61 -20.20
CA VAL A 13 -8.22 4.21 -19.80
C VAL A 13 -6.79 3.93 -19.28
N LEU A 14 -5.77 4.52 -19.90
CA LEU A 14 -4.37 4.39 -19.46
C LEU A 14 -4.15 4.89 -18.03
N THR A 15 -4.84 5.96 -17.62
CA THR A 15 -4.76 6.49 -16.26
C THR A 15 -5.38 5.52 -15.25
N HIS A 16 -6.48 4.86 -15.60
CA HIS A 16 -7.09 3.83 -14.75
C HIS A 16 -6.18 2.61 -14.59
N LEU A 17 -5.57 2.13 -15.68
CA LEU A 17 -4.61 1.03 -15.63
C LEU A 17 -3.38 1.40 -14.82
N GLY A 18 -2.87 2.62 -14.96
CA GLY A 18 -1.78 3.15 -14.15
C GLY A 18 -2.12 3.20 -12.66
N ALA A 19 -3.34 3.62 -12.31
CA ALA A 19 -3.81 3.62 -10.93
C ALA A 19 -3.92 2.20 -10.34
N ILE A 20 -4.44 1.24 -11.11
CA ILE A 20 -4.52 -0.17 -10.70
C ILE A 20 -3.12 -0.74 -10.48
N ALA A 21 -2.19 -0.51 -11.42
CA ALA A 21 -0.82 -0.98 -11.32
C ALA A 21 -0.09 -0.36 -10.11
N GLN A 22 -0.28 0.93 -9.89
CA GLN A 22 0.27 1.61 -8.71
C GLN A 22 -0.29 1.02 -7.41
N LEU A 23 -1.60 0.75 -7.37
CA LEU A 23 -2.23 0.20 -6.18
C LEU A 23 -1.75 -1.24 -5.90
N ALA A 24 -1.56 -2.05 -6.93
CA ALA A 24 -0.93 -3.37 -6.82
C ALA A 24 0.49 -3.26 -6.25
N ALA A 25 1.29 -2.30 -6.75
CA ALA A 25 2.63 -2.04 -6.24
C ALA A 25 2.60 -1.61 -4.75
N LEU A 26 1.63 -0.79 -4.35
CA LEU A 26 1.41 -0.43 -2.94
C LEU A 26 1.00 -1.62 -2.08
N GLY A 27 0.27 -2.59 -2.62
CA GLY A 27 -0.03 -3.84 -1.92
C GLY A 27 1.23 -4.60 -1.51
N ILE A 28 2.23 -4.64 -2.38
CA ILE A 28 3.52 -5.31 -2.11
C ILE A 28 4.41 -4.43 -1.22
N ALA A 29 4.68 -3.20 -1.64
CA ALA A 29 5.59 -2.29 -0.91
C ALA A 29 5.05 -1.96 0.49
N GLY A 30 3.74 -1.75 0.59
CA GLY A 30 3.05 -1.54 1.84
C GLY A 30 3.13 -2.75 2.76
N ALA A 31 2.94 -3.97 2.25
CA ALA A 31 3.11 -5.18 3.06
C ALA A 31 4.51 -5.25 3.68
N VAL A 32 5.56 -5.00 2.89
CA VAL A 32 6.95 -4.95 3.39
C VAL A 32 7.10 -3.88 4.47
N ALA A 33 6.61 -2.66 4.24
CA ALA A 33 6.68 -1.58 5.22
C ALA A 33 5.96 -1.93 6.53
N PHE A 34 4.73 -2.45 6.47
CA PHE A 34 3.97 -2.84 7.65
C PHE A 34 4.56 -4.05 8.36
N THR A 35 5.16 -5.01 7.64
CA THR A 35 5.94 -6.09 8.27
C THR A 35 7.10 -5.50 9.06
N ILE A 36 7.88 -4.59 8.48
CA ILE A 36 9.00 -3.92 9.20
C ILE A 36 8.48 -3.19 10.44
N LEU A 37 7.39 -2.43 10.33
CA LEU A 37 6.79 -1.71 11.45
C LEU A 37 6.35 -2.64 12.57
N LEU A 38 5.64 -3.72 12.24
CA LEU A 38 5.19 -4.72 13.20
C LEU A 38 6.37 -5.44 13.84
N THR A 39 7.38 -5.83 13.07
CA THR A 39 8.60 -6.45 13.59
C THR A 39 9.33 -5.52 14.55
N LEU A 40 9.56 -4.25 14.19
CA LEU A 40 10.21 -3.27 15.07
C LEU A 40 9.43 -3.05 16.36
N LEU A 41 8.10 -2.96 16.28
CA LEU A 41 7.24 -2.81 17.45
C LEU A 41 7.30 -4.05 18.36
N SER A 42 7.10 -5.24 17.79
CA SER A 42 7.11 -6.50 18.55
C SER A 42 8.47 -6.79 19.18
N VAL A 43 9.56 -6.65 18.42
CA VAL A 43 10.94 -6.83 18.90
C VAL A 43 11.29 -5.76 19.93
N GLY A 44 10.91 -4.50 19.68
CA GLY A 44 11.15 -3.39 20.59
C GLY A 44 10.46 -3.58 21.93
N ILE A 45 9.18 -3.93 21.94
CA ILE A 45 8.45 -4.25 23.18
C ILE A 45 9.07 -5.47 23.87
N GLY A 46 9.33 -6.55 23.11
CA GLY A 46 9.84 -7.81 23.65
C GLY A 46 11.24 -7.70 24.27
N LEU A 47 12.09 -6.80 23.77
CA LEU A 47 13.46 -6.60 24.26
C LEU A 47 13.60 -5.47 25.29
N VAL A 48 12.53 -4.76 25.66
CA VAL A 48 12.58 -3.75 26.73
C VAL A 48 13.06 -4.34 28.07
N PRO A 49 12.60 -5.52 28.52
CA PRO A 49 13.08 -6.10 29.79
C PRO A 49 14.57 -6.47 29.77
N VAL A 50 15.17 -6.63 28.58
CA VAL A 50 16.59 -6.95 28.39
C VAL A 50 17.41 -5.67 28.49
N LEU A 51 17.52 -5.11 29.71
CA LEU A 51 18.29 -3.90 30.01
C LEU A 51 17.90 -2.66 29.17
N GLY A 52 16.66 -2.60 28.67
CA GLY A 52 16.18 -1.50 27.84
C GLY A 52 16.67 -1.50 26.40
N ILE A 53 17.32 -2.58 25.91
CA ILE A 53 17.80 -2.68 24.53
C ILE A 53 16.66 -2.48 23.52
N GLY A 54 15.46 -2.96 23.86
CA GLY A 54 14.25 -2.75 23.06
C GLY A 54 13.93 -1.29 22.71
N LEU A 55 14.40 -0.33 23.52
CA LEU A 55 14.20 1.09 23.25
C LEU A 55 14.82 1.52 21.91
N LEU A 56 15.93 0.93 21.49
CA LEU A 56 16.54 1.24 20.19
C LEU A 56 15.61 0.90 19.02
N PHE A 57 14.93 -0.25 19.10
CA PHE A 57 13.97 -0.68 18.08
C PHE A 57 12.69 0.16 18.12
N LEU A 58 12.24 0.59 19.29
CA LEU A 58 11.10 1.50 19.43
C LEU A 58 11.40 2.89 18.85
N VAL A 59 12.63 3.39 19.01
CA VAL A 59 13.07 4.63 18.35
C VAL A 59 13.06 4.44 16.83
N ALA A 60 13.63 3.35 16.33
CA ALA A 60 13.60 3.02 14.90
C ALA A 60 12.17 2.91 14.37
N PHE A 61 11.25 2.32 15.14
CA PHE A 61 9.82 2.24 14.83
C PHE A 61 9.18 3.62 14.66
N VAL A 62 9.45 4.57 15.55
CA VAL A 62 8.92 5.95 15.42
C VAL A 62 9.41 6.61 14.13
N TYR A 63 10.69 6.45 13.79
CA TYR A 63 11.23 6.98 12.52
C TYR A 63 10.65 6.25 11.30
N ALA A 64 10.43 4.94 11.38
CA ALA A 64 9.81 4.17 10.31
C ALA A 64 8.34 4.59 10.09
N LEU A 65 7.59 4.87 11.16
CA LEU A 65 6.23 5.44 11.05
C LEU A 65 6.26 6.79 10.35
N TRP A 66 7.20 7.67 10.74
CA TRP A 66 7.37 8.96 10.10
C TRP A 66 7.73 8.82 8.61
N ALA A 67 8.68 7.95 8.27
CA ALA A 67 9.08 7.70 6.89
C ALA A 67 7.92 7.16 6.03
N THR A 68 7.14 6.23 6.59
CA THR A 68 5.93 5.68 5.94
C THR A 68 4.92 6.78 5.66
N ALA A 69 4.64 7.63 6.66
CA ALA A 69 3.73 8.76 6.50
C ALA A 69 4.26 9.78 5.50
N TRP A 70 5.56 10.10 5.53
CA TRP A 70 6.17 11.06 4.62
C TRP A 70 6.08 10.58 3.16
N ILE A 71 6.43 9.32 2.87
CA ILE A 71 6.29 8.74 1.52
C ILE A 71 4.84 8.83 1.04
N GLU A 72 3.87 8.56 1.92
CA GLU A 72 2.46 8.65 1.57
C GLU A 72 2.02 10.08 1.25
N TYR A 73 2.52 11.08 1.98
CA TYR A 73 2.26 12.49 1.68
C TYR A 73 2.83 12.90 0.33
N GLU A 74 4.09 12.57 0.05
CA GLU A 74 4.74 12.84 -1.25
C GLU A 74 4.00 12.14 -2.40
N ARG A 75 3.53 10.90 -2.17
CA ARG A 75 2.75 10.15 -3.14
C ARG A 75 1.42 10.82 -3.45
N VAL A 76 0.65 11.16 -2.41
CA VAL A 76 -0.66 11.80 -2.54
C VAL A 76 -0.53 13.17 -3.19
N ASP A 77 0.45 13.96 -2.78
CA ASP A 77 0.70 15.27 -3.38
C ASP A 77 1.15 15.16 -4.84
N GLY A 78 2.04 14.21 -5.16
CA GLY A 78 2.47 13.95 -6.54
C GLY A 78 1.35 13.45 -7.46
N LEU A 79 0.36 12.73 -6.93
CA LEU A 79 -0.78 12.21 -7.69
C LEU A 79 -1.91 13.22 -7.87
N TYR A 80 -2.25 13.93 -6.80
CA TYR A 80 -3.45 14.75 -6.76
C TYR A 80 -3.18 16.25 -6.78
N GLY A 81 -1.94 16.68 -6.57
CA GLY A 81 -1.53 18.09 -6.64
C GLY A 81 -2.22 18.97 -5.60
N TYR A 82 -2.53 18.42 -4.42
CA TYR A 82 -3.28 19.15 -3.39
C TYR A 82 -2.47 20.25 -2.70
N GLY A 83 -1.15 20.30 -2.91
CA GLY A 83 -0.27 21.27 -2.25
C GLY A 83 -0.21 21.02 -0.75
N LEU A 84 -0.20 19.74 -0.34
CA LEU A 84 -0.22 19.39 1.08
C LEU A 84 1.07 19.89 1.76
N PRO A 85 0.97 20.49 2.96
CA PRO A 85 2.16 20.90 3.68
C PRO A 85 3.01 19.67 4.02
N ALA A 86 4.29 19.71 3.63
CA ALA A 86 5.23 18.62 3.84
C ALA A 86 5.26 18.19 5.31
N LEU A 87 5.28 16.87 5.54
CA LEU A 87 5.35 16.31 6.88
C LEU A 87 6.71 16.65 7.52
N ARG A 88 6.70 17.54 8.51
CA ARG A 88 7.92 17.96 9.22
C ARG A 88 8.09 17.15 10.50
N THR A 89 9.34 16.81 10.82
CA THR A 89 9.69 16.29 12.13
C THR A 89 9.39 17.35 13.20
N ARG A 90 8.61 17.01 14.22
CA ARG A 90 8.39 17.91 15.35
C ARG A 90 9.60 17.89 16.27
N SER A 91 9.94 19.05 16.80
CA SER A 91 10.95 19.21 17.87
C SER A 91 10.26 19.66 19.16
N SER A 92 10.74 19.17 20.30
CA SER A 92 10.28 19.68 21.59
C SER A 92 10.81 21.09 21.91
N GLY A 93 11.90 21.50 21.24
CA GLY A 93 12.62 22.75 21.51
C GLY A 93 13.37 22.77 22.84
N GLN A 94 13.39 21.67 23.59
CA GLN A 94 14.05 21.56 24.90
C GLN A 94 15.40 20.87 24.74
N PRO A 95 16.48 21.37 25.38
CA PRO A 95 17.79 20.75 25.32
C PRO A 95 17.85 19.43 26.13
N GLY A 96 18.83 18.59 25.82
CA GLY A 96 19.16 17.37 26.57
C GLY A 96 18.31 16.14 26.26
N PHE A 97 18.60 15.03 26.96
CA PHE A 97 17.96 13.73 26.73
C PHE A 97 16.45 13.74 27.00
N GLY A 98 16.00 14.41 28.06
CA GLY A 98 14.57 14.57 28.35
C GLY A 98 13.83 15.36 27.26
N GLY A 99 14.48 16.37 26.69
CA GLY A 99 13.97 17.12 25.53
C GLY A 99 13.88 16.25 24.28
N TRP A 100 14.86 15.38 24.05
CA TRP A 100 14.83 14.39 22.98
C TRP A 100 13.71 13.35 23.16
N LEU A 101 13.53 12.80 24.36
CA LEU A 101 12.46 11.84 24.64
C LEU A 101 11.07 12.47 24.45
N ARG A 102 10.90 13.72 24.88
CA ARG A 102 9.69 14.52 24.61
C ARG A 102 9.47 14.74 23.11
N THR A 103 10.55 14.88 22.34
CA THR A 103 10.48 15.02 20.88
C THR A 103 9.95 13.74 20.24
N LEU A 104 10.50 12.58 20.62
CA LEU A 104 10.01 11.28 20.16
C LEU A 104 8.55 11.04 20.52
N TRP A 105 8.15 11.36 21.76
CA TRP A 105 6.77 11.22 22.18
C TRP A 105 5.81 12.11 21.36
N ARG A 106 6.18 13.39 21.16
CA ARG A 106 5.39 14.32 20.33
C ARG A 106 5.30 13.88 18.88
N GLN A 107 6.36 13.27 18.35
CA GLN A 107 6.40 12.73 16.99
C GLN A 107 5.47 11.51 16.89
N PHE A 108 5.55 10.59 17.86
CA PHE A 108 4.72 9.40 17.91
C PHE A 108 3.22 9.72 18.02
N THR A 109 2.83 10.71 18.83
CA THR A 109 1.42 11.09 18.99
C THR A 109 0.95 12.12 17.96
N ASP A 110 1.68 12.33 16.85
CA ASP A 110 1.32 13.35 15.88
C ASP A 110 0.18 12.92 14.95
N GLY A 111 -0.88 13.74 14.87
CA GLY A 111 -2.08 13.44 14.09
C GLY A 111 -1.83 13.30 12.58
N PRO A 112 -1.11 14.23 11.90
CA PRO A 112 -0.74 14.10 10.50
C PRO A 112 0.07 12.83 10.19
N GLN A 113 0.97 12.41 11.09
CA GLN A 113 1.71 11.17 10.92
C GLN A 113 0.76 9.96 10.86
N TRP A 114 -0.15 9.84 11.84
CA TRP A 114 -1.12 8.74 11.86
C TRP A 114 -2.09 8.78 10.67
N ARG A 115 -2.47 9.97 10.19
CA ARG A 115 -3.26 10.10 8.95
C ARG A 115 -2.51 9.54 7.73
N GLY A 116 -1.22 9.85 7.59
CA GLY A 116 -0.37 9.28 6.55
C GLY A 116 -0.27 7.76 6.67
N VAL A 117 0.00 7.25 7.87
CA VAL A 117 0.06 5.79 8.11
C VAL A 117 -1.28 5.11 7.80
N SER A 118 -2.42 5.69 8.17
CA SER A 118 -3.74 5.14 7.88
C SER A 118 -4.04 5.13 6.37
N SER A 119 -3.69 6.19 5.65
CA SER A 119 -3.83 6.24 4.19
C SER A 119 -2.96 5.19 3.50
N ALA A 120 -1.71 5.03 3.95
CA ALA A 120 -0.82 3.97 3.47
C ALA A 120 -1.39 2.58 3.78
N ALA A 121 -1.94 2.37 4.98
CA ALA A 121 -2.56 1.10 5.37
C ALA A 121 -3.76 0.76 4.48
N ILE A 122 -4.67 1.70 4.27
CA ILE A 122 -5.84 1.51 3.41
C ILE A 122 -5.40 1.19 1.98
N SER A 123 -4.43 1.93 1.44
CA SER A 123 -3.90 1.70 0.09
C SER A 123 -3.24 0.32 -0.04
N THR A 124 -2.53 -0.12 1.00
CA THR A 124 -1.91 -1.45 1.05
C THR A 124 -2.97 -2.56 1.04
N VAL A 125 -3.98 -2.43 1.90
CA VAL A 125 -5.10 -3.38 1.98
C VAL A 125 -5.84 -3.45 0.65
N LEU A 126 -6.11 -2.30 0.02
CA LEU A 126 -6.75 -2.28 -1.30
C LEU A 126 -5.84 -2.93 -2.36
N GLY A 127 -4.52 -2.73 -2.29
CA GLY A 127 -3.54 -3.41 -3.12
C GLY A 127 -3.58 -4.93 -2.99
N TRP A 128 -3.82 -5.47 -1.79
CA TRP A 128 -4.00 -6.91 -1.57
C TRP A 128 -5.26 -7.48 -2.22
N PHE A 129 -6.28 -6.68 -2.48
CA PHE A 129 -7.43 -7.11 -3.28
C PHE A 129 -7.16 -6.99 -4.78
N VAL A 130 -6.40 -5.97 -5.19
CA VAL A 130 -6.07 -5.76 -6.61
C VAL A 130 -5.12 -6.84 -7.14
N LEU A 131 -4.11 -7.27 -6.39
CA LEU A 131 -3.17 -8.32 -6.82
C LEU A 131 -3.87 -9.63 -7.25
N PRO A 132 -4.72 -10.25 -6.43
CA PRO A 132 -5.43 -11.47 -6.83
C PRO A 132 -6.46 -11.19 -7.92
N ALA A 133 -7.11 -10.01 -7.96
CA ALA A 133 -8.02 -9.66 -9.06
C ALA A 133 -7.28 -9.58 -10.41
N VAL A 134 -6.09 -8.98 -10.44
CA VAL A 134 -5.25 -8.93 -11.64
C VAL A 134 -4.77 -10.33 -12.02
N ALA A 135 -4.33 -11.13 -11.04
CA ALA A 135 -3.94 -12.53 -11.29
C ALA A 135 -5.13 -13.35 -11.84
N TRP A 136 -6.34 -13.12 -11.33
CA TRP A 136 -7.58 -13.70 -11.82
C TRP A 136 -7.83 -13.35 -13.28
N LEU A 137 -7.78 -12.06 -13.61
CA LEU A 137 -7.99 -11.58 -14.97
C LEU A 137 -6.98 -12.19 -15.95
N VAL A 138 -5.70 -12.19 -15.57
CA VAL A 138 -4.61 -12.76 -16.40
C VAL A 138 -4.82 -14.27 -16.60
N ALA A 139 -5.19 -15.01 -15.56
CA ALA A 139 -5.51 -16.43 -15.69
C ALA A 139 -6.72 -16.65 -16.60
N GLY A 140 -7.79 -15.83 -16.46
CA GLY A 140 -8.97 -15.88 -17.32
C GLY A 140 -8.64 -15.67 -18.80
N ILE A 141 -7.77 -14.69 -19.09
CA ILE A 141 -7.24 -14.47 -20.45
C ILE A 141 -6.45 -15.69 -20.93
N GLY A 142 -5.58 -16.25 -20.09
CA GLY A 142 -4.81 -17.46 -20.42
C GLY A 142 -5.69 -18.66 -20.77
N LEU A 143 -6.80 -18.84 -20.06
CA LEU A 143 -7.77 -19.92 -20.33
C LEU A 143 -8.43 -19.81 -21.71
N LEU A 144 -8.53 -18.60 -22.29
CA LEU A 144 -9.05 -18.43 -23.66
C LEU A 144 -8.14 -19.07 -24.73
N PHE A 145 -6.86 -19.25 -24.41
CA PHE A 145 -5.87 -19.88 -25.29
C PHE A 145 -5.78 -21.40 -25.11
N ALA A 146 -6.57 -22.00 -24.22
CA ALA A 146 -6.63 -23.46 -24.01
C ALA A 146 -6.78 -24.30 -25.30
N PRO A 147 -7.52 -23.86 -26.34
CA PRO A 147 -7.61 -24.60 -27.59
C PRO A 147 -6.27 -24.76 -28.34
N LEU A 148 -5.23 -23.99 -28.01
CA LEU A 148 -3.90 -24.13 -28.60
C LEU A 148 -3.09 -25.28 -27.99
N THR A 149 -3.42 -25.71 -26.78
CA THR A 149 -2.66 -26.69 -25.99
C THR A 149 -3.50 -27.92 -25.61
N ASP A 150 -4.77 -27.98 -26.03
CA ASP A 150 -5.83 -28.97 -25.70
C ASP A 150 -6.17 -29.12 -24.21
N VAL A 151 -5.29 -28.67 -23.32
CA VAL A 151 -5.43 -28.68 -21.87
C VAL A 151 -4.99 -27.33 -21.32
N ALA A 152 -5.72 -26.80 -20.35
CA ALA A 152 -5.32 -25.62 -19.59
C ALA A 152 -5.32 -25.90 -18.08
N ARG A 153 -4.26 -25.51 -17.40
CA ARG A 153 -4.13 -25.70 -15.95
C ARG A 153 -4.52 -24.44 -15.19
N LEU A 154 -5.33 -24.59 -14.14
CA LEU A 154 -5.63 -23.51 -13.22
C LEU A 154 -4.43 -23.24 -12.29
N PRO A 155 -3.92 -22.00 -12.21
CA PRO A 155 -2.68 -21.69 -11.51
C PRO A 155 -2.74 -21.89 -9.98
N TRP A 156 -3.93 -21.95 -9.38
CA TRP A 156 -4.08 -22.09 -7.91
C TRP A 156 -4.54 -23.46 -7.43
N VAL A 157 -5.05 -24.32 -8.33
CA VAL A 157 -5.73 -25.57 -7.96
C VAL A 157 -5.05 -26.80 -8.59
N ASP A 158 -3.99 -26.61 -9.39
CA ASP A 158 -3.30 -27.69 -10.14
C ASP A 158 -4.28 -28.63 -10.87
N LEU A 159 -5.40 -28.07 -11.32
CA LEU A 159 -6.46 -28.80 -12.01
C LEU A 159 -6.34 -28.55 -13.51
N ASP A 160 -6.26 -29.66 -14.25
CA ASP A 160 -6.26 -29.64 -15.70
C ASP A 160 -7.71 -29.60 -16.22
N LEU A 161 -8.01 -28.58 -17.01
CA LEU A 161 -9.32 -28.36 -17.62
C LEU A 161 -9.29 -28.75 -19.11
N PRO A 162 -10.29 -29.50 -19.59
CA PRO A 162 -10.47 -29.71 -21.02
C PRO A 162 -10.82 -28.37 -21.71
N ALA A 163 -10.32 -28.19 -22.93
CA ALA A 163 -10.39 -26.91 -23.67
C ALA A 163 -11.79 -26.27 -23.71
N GLY A 164 -12.86 -27.05 -23.86
CA GLY A 164 -14.23 -26.54 -23.88
C GLY A 164 -14.64 -25.80 -22.60
N TRP A 165 -14.31 -26.36 -21.43
CA TRP A 165 -14.61 -25.73 -20.14
C TRP A 165 -13.67 -24.58 -19.83
N ALA A 166 -12.40 -24.67 -20.26
CA ALA A 166 -11.42 -23.62 -20.07
C ALA A 166 -11.86 -22.29 -20.73
N VAL A 167 -12.33 -22.32 -21.98
CA VAL A 167 -12.79 -21.10 -22.67
C VAL A 167 -13.98 -20.46 -21.96
N VAL A 168 -14.98 -21.25 -21.56
CA VAL A 168 -16.16 -20.75 -20.83
C VAL A 168 -15.75 -20.10 -19.52
N LEU A 169 -14.89 -20.76 -18.73
CA LEU A 169 -14.39 -20.23 -17.47
C LEU A 169 -13.52 -18.98 -17.68
N GLY A 170 -12.76 -18.91 -18.77
CA GLY A 170 -11.99 -17.72 -19.15
C GLY A 170 -12.89 -16.52 -19.43
N VAL A 171 -13.95 -16.69 -20.22
CA VAL A 171 -14.94 -15.62 -20.50
C VAL A 171 -15.64 -15.18 -19.22
N LEU A 172 -16.13 -16.12 -18.41
CA LEU A 172 -16.79 -15.80 -17.14
C LEU A 172 -15.85 -15.05 -16.19
N SER A 173 -14.58 -15.42 -16.15
CA SER A 173 -13.55 -14.78 -15.31
C SER A 173 -13.22 -13.35 -15.73
N ILE A 174 -13.35 -13.02 -17.02
CA ILE A 174 -13.12 -11.66 -17.53
C ILE A 174 -14.33 -10.76 -17.28
N LEU A 175 -15.53 -11.33 -17.23
CA LEU A 175 -16.78 -10.61 -17.05
C LEU A 175 -17.16 -10.37 -15.58
N ALA A 176 -16.56 -11.13 -14.64
CA ALA A 176 -16.77 -11.03 -13.20
C ALA A 176 -15.98 -9.86 -12.59
#